data_AF-A0A2N0QYR7-F1
#
_entry.id   AF-A0A2N0QYR7-F1
#
_cell.length_a   1.000
_cell.length_b   1.000
_cell.length_c   1.000
_cell.angle_alpha   90.00
_cell.angle_beta   90.00
_cell.angle_gamma   90.00
#
_symmetry.space_group_name_H-M   'P 1'
#
loop_
_entity.id
_entity.type
_entity.pdbx_description
1 polymer ?
#
loop_
_entity_poly.entity_id
_entity_poly.type
_entity_poly.pdbx_seq_one_letter_code
_entity_poly.pdbx_strand_id
1 'polypeptide(L)'
;MSSRPKAQLNVIARGILIHPDLVNLWKQIGYYEICNDVNDLVMQGELLILFPPTPASDWSRPSIEMVISRPAELINLGFSLKDNVIIDALHMFEHRLNEIGDILWDAFLAIRSGENVYSLAFKFFREAFKPERNLKKDDLLNFLKSKFGYHEQLNKESELLCRVIRNNINDKAKIPIEELNKFAHPDSIISIFDEKTHSRNFLERSDGIDN
;
A
#
# COMPACT_ATOMS: atom_id res chain seq x y z
N MET A 1 -14.43 23.89 -3.72
CA MET A 1 -13.16 24.10 -3.02
C MET A 1 -12.01 23.83 -3.99
N SER A 2 -11.08 24.78 -4.10
CA SER A 2 -10.06 24.91 -5.16
C SER A 2 -9.09 23.72 -5.30
N SER A 3 -8.93 23.18 -6.51
CA SER A 3 -7.98 22.11 -6.88
C SER A 3 -6.53 22.60 -7.05
N ARG A 4 -6.26 23.91 -6.87
CA ARG A 4 -4.97 24.55 -7.19
C ARG A 4 -3.75 24.06 -6.37
N PRO A 5 -3.85 23.72 -5.07
CA PRO A 5 -2.66 23.30 -4.29
C PRO A 5 -2.04 22.00 -4.81
N LYS A 6 -2.87 21.03 -5.24
CA LYS A 6 -2.40 19.74 -5.74
C LYS A 6 -1.63 19.86 -7.05
N ALA A 7 -2.05 20.77 -7.93
CA ALA A 7 -1.39 20.97 -9.23
C ALA A 7 0.02 21.54 -9.08
N GLN A 8 0.26 22.42 -8.11
CA GLN A 8 1.57 23.02 -7.86
C GLN A 8 2.56 22.00 -7.27
N LEU A 9 2.11 21.16 -6.33
CA LEU A 9 2.94 20.09 -5.77
C LEU A 9 3.35 19.07 -6.84
N ASN A 10 2.48 18.78 -7.81
CA ASN A 10 2.81 17.92 -8.95
C ASN A 10 3.94 18.49 -9.82
N VAL A 11 4.00 19.81 -10.01
CA VAL A 11 5.08 20.47 -10.75
C VAL A 11 6.40 20.33 -10.00
N ILE A 12 6.38 20.52 -8.68
CA ILE A 12 7.57 20.38 -7.82
C ILE A 12 8.08 18.94 -7.83
N ALA A 13 7.18 17.96 -7.66
CA ALA A 13 7.52 16.54 -7.68
C ALA A 13 8.19 16.14 -9.01
N ARG A 14 7.64 16.59 -10.15
CA ARG A 14 8.25 16.38 -11.48
C ARG A 14 9.62 17.05 -11.60
N GLY A 15 9.77 18.26 -11.07
CA GLY A 15 11.07 18.94 -11.02
C GLY A 15 12.12 18.13 -10.28
N ILE A 16 11.76 17.55 -9.13
CA ILE A 16 12.63 16.69 -8.32
C ILE A 16 13.00 15.41 -9.08
N LEU A 17 12.07 14.76 -9.78
CA LEU A 17 12.35 13.57 -10.58
C LEU A 17 13.33 13.83 -11.73
N ILE A 18 13.35 15.05 -12.28
CA ILE A 18 14.30 15.47 -13.32
C ILE A 18 15.64 15.91 -12.71
N HIS A 19 15.60 16.62 -11.58
CA HIS A 19 16.76 17.18 -10.89
C HIS A 19 16.68 16.92 -9.38
N PRO A 20 17.12 15.74 -8.90
CA PRO A 20 16.99 15.36 -7.49
C PRO A 20 17.74 16.29 -6.52
N ASP A 21 18.82 16.93 -6.97
CA ASP A 21 19.59 17.92 -6.21
C ASP A 21 18.77 19.12 -5.74
N LEU A 22 17.63 19.40 -6.37
CA LEU A 22 16.68 20.41 -5.89
C LEU A 22 16.35 20.19 -4.42
N VAL A 23 16.17 18.94 -3.98
CA VAL A 23 15.88 18.60 -2.58
C VAL A 23 16.91 19.19 -1.63
N ASN A 24 18.20 19.10 -1.97
CA ASN A 24 19.28 19.64 -1.17
C ASN A 24 19.26 21.17 -1.14
N LEU A 25 18.96 21.81 -2.27
CA LEU A 25 18.80 23.28 -2.34
C LEU A 25 17.65 23.77 -1.46
N TRP A 26 16.50 23.09 -1.47
CA TRP A 26 15.37 23.42 -0.60
C TRP A 26 15.72 23.28 0.89
N LYS A 27 16.44 22.22 1.26
CA LYS A 27 16.92 22.02 2.64
C LYS A 27 17.92 23.11 3.05
N GLN A 28 18.81 23.53 2.16
CA GLN A 28 19.79 24.60 2.42
C GLN A 28 19.12 25.95 2.72
N ILE A 29 17.99 26.26 2.08
CA ILE A 29 17.22 27.48 2.37
C ILE A 29 16.25 27.32 3.57
N GLY A 30 16.31 26.18 4.27
CA GLY A 30 15.58 25.92 5.51
C GLY A 30 14.27 25.14 5.36
N TYR A 31 13.92 24.67 4.17
CA TYR A 31 12.69 23.89 3.95
C TYR A 31 12.95 22.38 4.01
N TYR A 32 13.01 21.85 5.23
CA TYR A 32 13.31 20.43 5.49
C TYR A 32 12.14 19.48 5.20
N GLU A 33 10.90 19.98 5.24
CA GLU A 33 9.69 19.18 5.02
C GLU A 33 9.42 18.84 3.56
N ILE A 34 10.23 19.33 2.61
CA ILE A 34 10.04 19.09 1.18
C ILE A 34 9.88 17.60 0.85
N CYS A 35 10.67 16.72 1.47
CA CYS A 35 10.56 15.29 1.23
C CYS A 35 9.22 14.73 1.69
N ASN A 36 8.70 15.21 2.83
CA ASN A 36 7.41 14.78 3.37
C ASN A 36 6.25 15.29 2.53
N ASP A 37 6.28 16.58 2.15
CA ASP A 37 5.17 17.27 1.48
C ASP A 37 4.93 16.76 0.04
N VAL A 38 5.98 16.31 -0.64
CA VAL A 38 5.86 15.74 -2.00
C VAL A 38 6.18 14.24 -2.07
N ASN A 39 6.33 13.55 -0.94
CA ASN A 39 6.75 12.14 -0.88
C ASN A 39 5.96 11.25 -1.84
N ASP A 40 4.65 11.28 -1.70
CA ASP A 40 3.78 10.33 -2.39
C ASP A 40 3.77 10.62 -3.90
N LEU A 41 3.84 11.89 -4.29
CA LEU A 41 3.91 12.33 -5.68
C LEU A 41 5.24 11.94 -6.34
N VAL A 42 6.36 12.12 -5.64
CA VAL A 42 7.69 11.77 -6.14
C VAL A 42 7.81 10.25 -6.28
N MET A 43 7.45 9.49 -5.25
CA MET A 43 7.57 8.03 -5.28
C MET A 43 6.62 7.39 -6.31
N GLN A 44 5.38 7.86 -6.42
CA GLN A 44 4.47 7.40 -7.49
C GLN A 44 4.97 7.80 -8.88
N GLY A 45 5.51 9.02 -9.02
CA GLY A 45 6.05 9.51 -10.28
C GLY A 45 7.25 8.70 -10.77
N GLU A 46 8.14 8.28 -9.87
CA GLU A 46 9.27 7.40 -10.21
C GLU A 46 8.78 6.04 -10.75
N LEU A 47 7.79 5.43 -10.08
CA LEU A 47 7.21 4.17 -10.53
C LEU A 47 6.49 4.31 -11.88
N LEU A 48 5.85 5.46 -12.14
CA LEU A 48 5.24 5.79 -13.44
C LEU A 48 6.27 5.95 -14.56
N ILE A 49 7.46 6.46 -14.25
CA ILE A 49 8.56 6.56 -15.22
C ILE A 49 9.07 5.17 -15.59
N LEU A 50 9.23 4.28 -14.60
CA LEU A 50 9.64 2.89 -14.82
C LEU A 50 8.56 2.10 -15.57
N PHE A 51 7.30 2.26 -15.17
CA PHE A 51 6.15 1.53 -15.68
C PHE A 51 5.10 2.49 -16.25
N PRO A 52 5.30 3.02 -17.47
CA PRO A 52 4.32 3.89 -18.10
C PRO A 52 2.98 3.15 -18.27
N PRO A 53 1.83 3.76 -17.96
CA PRO A 53 0.50 3.15 -18.16
C PRO A 53 0.23 2.77 -19.62
N THR A 54 0.83 3.53 -20.55
CA THR A 54 0.82 3.24 -21.98
C THR A 54 2.27 3.25 -22.46
N PRO A 55 2.95 2.09 -22.45
CA PRO A 55 4.33 2.00 -22.91
C PRO A 55 4.48 2.42 -24.37
N ALA A 56 5.57 3.13 -24.67
CA ALA A 56 5.98 3.37 -26.05
C ALA A 56 6.48 2.07 -26.69
N SER A 57 6.55 2.02 -28.02
CA SER A 57 6.96 0.80 -28.76
C SER A 57 8.40 0.36 -28.46
N ASP A 58 9.24 1.28 -28.04
CA ASP A 58 10.64 1.08 -27.66
C ASP A 58 10.83 0.88 -26.14
N TRP A 59 9.75 0.92 -25.35
CA TRP A 59 9.84 0.66 -23.92
C TRP A 59 10.18 -0.80 -23.66
N SER A 60 11.26 -1.01 -22.90
CA SER A 60 11.61 -2.33 -22.35
C SER A 60 11.20 -2.39 -20.89
N ARG A 61 10.63 -3.53 -20.47
CA ARG A 61 10.29 -3.78 -19.07
C ARG A 61 11.54 -3.62 -18.17
N PRO A 62 11.49 -2.77 -17.13
CA PRO A 62 12.58 -2.60 -16.17
C PRO A 62 12.95 -3.92 -15.50
N SER A 63 14.24 -4.09 -15.19
CA SER A 63 14.70 -5.20 -14.34
C SER A 63 14.39 -4.92 -12.87
N ILE A 64 14.40 -5.96 -12.03
CA ILE A 64 14.19 -5.80 -10.59
C ILE A 64 15.25 -4.88 -9.97
N GLU A 65 16.50 -4.96 -10.43
CA GLU A 65 17.59 -4.10 -9.95
C GLU A 65 17.31 -2.62 -10.22
N MET A 66 16.75 -2.28 -11.39
CA MET A 66 16.35 -0.90 -11.70
C MET A 66 15.22 -0.43 -10.78
N VAL A 67 14.23 -1.28 -10.53
CA VAL A 67 13.09 -0.96 -9.66
C VAL A 67 13.51 -0.83 -8.20
N ILE A 68 14.62 -1.44 -7.79
CA ILE A 68 15.24 -1.25 -6.48
C ILE A 68 16.09 0.02 -6.45
N SER A 69 16.99 0.19 -7.42
CA SER A 69 18.02 1.23 -7.36
C SER A 69 17.44 2.64 -7.48
N ARG A 70 16.46 2.85 -8.36
CA ARG A 70 15.93 4.20 -8.59
C ARG A 70 15.15 4.75 -7.40
N PRO A 71 14.20 4.02 -6.79
CA PRO A 71 13.60 4.46 -5.54
C PRO A 71 14.61 4.59 -4.40
N ALA A 72 15.66 3.75 -4.35
CA ALA A 72 16.71 3.86 -3.33
C ALA A 72 17.48 5.19 -3.41
N GLU A 73 17.74 5.72 -4.62
CA GLU A 73 18.33 7.06 -4.80
C GLU A 73 17.49 8.15 -4.15
N LEU A 74 16.16 8.09 -4.32
CA LEU A 74 15.22 9.02 -3.70
C LEU A 74 15.15 8.83 -2.18
N ILE A 75 15.16 7.58 -1.71
CA ILE A 75 15.16 7.26 -0.28
C ILE A 75 16.41 7.85 0.40
N ASN A 76 17.57 7.79 -0.25
CA ASN A 76 18.81 8.40 0.24
C ASN A 76 18.71 9.94 0.38
N LEU A 77 17.82 10.59 -0.37
CA LEU A 77 17.52 12.01 -0.24
C LEU A 77 16.52 12.32 0.89
N GLY A 78 15.92 11.31 1.51
CA GLY A 78 14.96 11.45 2.61
C GLY A 78 13.51 11.15 2.22
N PHE A 79 13.26 10.64 1.02
CA PHE A 79 11.94 10.09 0.67
C PHE A 79 11.71 8.72 1.32
N SER A 80 10.46 8.26 1.31
CA SER A 80 10.08 6.97 1.88
C SER A 80 9.05 6.26 1.02
N LEU A 81 9.33 4.98 0.74
CA LEU A 81 8.35 4.07 0.15
C LEU A 81 7.37 3.61 1.22
N LYS A 82 6.33 4.42 1.43
CA LYS A 82 5.26 4.20 2.41
C LYS A 82 4.25 3.17 1.90
N ASP A 83 3.55 2.52 2.82
CA ASP A 83 2.54 1.49 2.51
C ASP A 83 1.44 2.06 1.60
N ASN A 84 1.03 3.32 1.80
CA ASN A 84 0.01 3.96 0.98
C ASN A 84 0.44 4.15 -0.47
N VAL A 85 1.69 4.58 -0.69
CA VAL A 85 2.32 4.75 -2.01
C VAL A 85 2.40 3.43 -2.75
N ILE A 86 2.80 2.36 -2.05
CA ILE A 86 2.91 1.02 -2.64
C ILE A 86 1.54 0.55 -3.14
N ILE A 87 0.50 0.65 -2.30
CA ILE A 87 -0.84 0.27 -2.70
C ILE A 87 -1.39 1.16 -3.81
N ASP A 88 -1.13 2.47 -3.79
CA ASP A 88 -1.55 3.35 -4.88
C ASP A 88 -0.87 2.97 -6.19
N ALA A 89 0.40 2.59 -6.16
CA ALA A 89 1.11 2.10 -7.35
C ALA A 89 0.55 0.77 -7.86
N LEU A 90 0.33 -0.21 -6.97
CA LEU A 90 -0.27 -1.49 -7.36
C LEU A 90 -1.68 -1.30 -7.93
N HIS A 91 -2.47 -0.38 -7.35
CA HIS A 91 -3.78 -0.01 -7.89
C HIS A 91 -3.66 0.68 -9.24
N MET A 92 -2.71 1.60 -9.41
CA MET A 92 -2.48 2.31 -10.67
C MET A 92 -2.12 1.34 -11.82
N PHE A 93 -1.37 0.29 -11.51
CA PHE A 93 -0.95 -0.74 -12.46
C PHE A 93 -1.82 -1.99 -12.45
N GLU A 94 -3.03 -1.94 -11.86
CA GLU A 94 -3.87 -3.11 -11.63
C GLU A 94 -4.05 -3.99 -12.88
N HIS A 95 -4.34 -3.35 -14.02
CA HIS A 95 -4.53 -4.01 -15.32
C HIS A 95 -3.27 -4.71 -15.90
N ARG A 96 -2.09 -4.47 -15.31
CA ARG A 96 -0.79 -5.02 -15.72
C ARG A 96 -0.11 -5.81 -14.61
N LEU A 97 -0.79 -6.08 -13.49
CA LEU A 97 -0.18 -6.81 -12.38
C LEU A 97 0.28 -8.22 -12.77
N ASN A 98 -0.35 -8.84 -13.76
CA ASN A 98 0.10 -10.11 -14.34
C ASN A 98 1.46 -10.02 -15.06
N GLU A 99 1.86 -8.83 -15.52
CA GLU A 99 3.10 -8.59 -16.27
C GLU A 99 4.23 -8.07 -15.36
N ILE A 100 3.90 -7.14 -14.46
CA ILE A 100 4.87 -6.38 -13.67
C ILE A 100 4.72 -6.55 -12.15
N GLY A 101 3.61 -7.14 -11.69
CA GLY A 101 3.28 -7.21 -10.27
C GLY A 101 4.34 -7.94 -9.45
N ASP A 102 4.87 -9.06 -9.95
CA ASP A 102 5.91 -9.83 -9.25
C ASP A 102 7.22 -9.05 -9.11
N ILE A 103 7.61 -8.32 -10.16
CA ILE A 103 8.81 -7.46 -10.11
C ILE A 103 8.63 -6.34 -9.09
N LEU A 104 7.47 -5.67 -9.09
CA LEU A 104 7.15 -4.63 -8.11
C LEU A 104 7.19 -5.20 -6.68
N TRP A 105 6.58 -6.37 -6.48
CA TRP A 105 6.52 -7.05 -5.20
C TRP A 105 7.91 -7.38 -4.65
N ASP A 106 8.72 -8.05 -5.45
CA ASP A 106 10.07 -8.48 -5.04
C ASP A 106 10.98 -7.27 -4.79
N ALA A 107 10.87 -6.21 -5.61
CA ALA A 107 11.59 -4.97 -5.40
C ALA A 107 11.17 -4.26 -4.10
N PHE A 108 9.87 -4.18 -3.82
CA PHE A 108 9.37 -3.56 -2.59
C PHE A 108 9.79 -4.33 -1.34
N LEU A 109 9.80 -5.67 -1.39
CA LEU A 109 10.37 -6.50 -0.34
C LEU A 109 11.86 -6.22 -0.13
N ALA A 110 12.63 -6.14 -1.23
CA ALA A 110 14.05 -5.87 -1.16
C ALA A 110 14.36 -4.47 -0.61
N ILE A 111 13.58 -3.44 -0.95
CA ILE A 111 13.73 -2.08 -0.40
C ILE A 111 13.35 -2.06 1.08
N ARG A 112 12.33 -2.83 1.48
CA ARG A 112 11.84 -2.93 2.87
C ARG A 112 12.53 -4.06 3.64
N SER A 113 13.84 -4.25 3.45
CA SER A 113 14.68 -5.41 3.81
C SER A 113 14.69 -5.91 5.29
N GLY A 114 13.74 -5.53 6.12
CA GLY A 114 13.48 -6.08 7.45
C GLY A 114 12.08 -6.70 7.62
N GLU A 115 11.23 -6.64 6.59
CA GLU A 115 9.88 -7.20 6.64
C GLU A 115 9.83 -8.60 6.02
N ASN A 116 9.18 -9.54 6.71
CA ASN A 116 8.85 -10.81 6.08
C ASN A 116 7.66 -10.64 5.12
N VAL A 117 7.58 -11.54 4.13
CA VAL A 117 6.55 -11.53 3.06
C VAL A 117 5.13 -11.41 3.64
N TYR A 118 4.85 -12.08 4.76
CA TYR A 118 3.55 -12.05 5.41
C TYR A 118 3.21 -10.69 5.99
N SER A 119 4.12 -10.09 6.76
CA SER A 119 3.92 -8.77 7.37
C SER A 119 3.68 -7.71 6.31
N LEU A 120 4.44 -7.77 5.21
CA LEU A 120 4.27 -6.85 4.10
C LEU A 120 2.94 -7.07 3.37
N ALA A 121 2.59 -8.32 3.05
CA ALA A 121 1.31 -8.66 2.43
C ALA A 121 0.12 -8.23 3.28
N PHE A 122 0.21 -8.43 4.59
CA PHE A 122 -0.83 -8.05 5.53
C PHE A 122 -1.00 -6.53 5.64
N LYS A 123 0.10 -5.76 5.70
CA LYS A 123 0.05 -4.28 5.66
C LYS A 123 -0.57 -3.77 4.38
N PHE A 124 -0.18 -4.34 3.24
CA PHE A 124 -0.71 -3.96 1.94
C PHE A 124 -2.19 -4.30 1.82
N PHE A 125 -2.59 -5.47 2.30
CA PHE A 125 -3.99 -5.84 2.39
C PHE A 125 -4.77 -4.83 3.23
N ARG A 126 -4.32 -4.53 4.46
CA ARG A 126 -4.94 -3.50 5.32
C ARG A 126 -5.10 -2.17 4.59
N GLU A 127 -4.05 -1.70 3.95
CA GLU A 127 -4.01 -0.39 3.30
C GLU A 127 -4.92 -0.33 2.08
N ALA A 128 -4.96 -1.40 1.27
CA ALA A 128 -5.79 -1.50 0.09
C ALA A 128 -7.29 -1.39 0.45
N PHE A 129 -7.68 -1.98 1.57
CA PHE A 129 -9.07 -2.04 2.00
C PHE A 129 -9.54 -0.85 2.87
N LYS A 130 -8.74 0.21 2.97
CA LYS A 130 -9.19 1.46 3.58
C LYS A 130 -10.43 2.01 2.85
N PRO A 131 -11.47 2.49 3.57
CA PRO A 131 -12.75 2.91 2.97
C PRO A 131 -12.59 3.94 1.84
N GLU A 132 -11.59 4.80 1.95
CA GLU A 132 -11.34 5.90 1.02
C GLU A 132 -10.83 5.40 -0.34
N ARG A 133 -10.29 4.18 -0.42
CA ARG A 133 -9.67 3.60 -1.62
C ARG A 133 -10.68 3.07 -2.64
N ASN A 134 -11.94 2.84 -2.24
CA ASN A 134 -13.00 2.32 -3.12
C ASN A 134 -12.55 1.15 -4.02
N LEU A 135 -11.90 0.13 -3.45
CA LEU A 135 -11.50 -1.05 -4.22
C LEU A 135 -12.74 -1.72 -4.82
N LYS A 136 -12.90 -1.56 -6.13
CA LYS A 136 -14.02 -2.12 -6.91
C LYS A 136 -13.63 -3.33 -7.76
N LYS A 137 -12.35 -3.71 -7.79
CA LYS A 137 -11.79 -4.59 -8.80
C LYS A 137 -11.07 -5.79 -8.19
N ASP A 138 -11.21 -6.93 -8.88
CA ASP A 138 -10.77 -8.23 -8.40
C ASP A 138 -9.27 -8.50 -8.63
N ASP A 139 -8.62 -7.80 -9.57
CA ASP A 139 -7.25 -8.13 -10.01
C ASP A 139 -6.21 -7.80 -8.94
N LEU A 140 -6.26 -6.59 -8.34
CA LEU A 140 -5.38 -6.24 -7.22
C LEU A 140 -5.62 -7.16 -6.02
N LEU A 141 -6.88 -7.48 -5.74
CA LEU A 141 -7.23 -8.39 -4.66
C LEU A 141 -6.67 -9.79 -4.88
N ASN A 142 -6.85 -10.34 -6.08
CA ASN A 142 -6.35 -11.66 -6.45
C ASN A 142 -4.81 -11.69 -6.45
N PHE A 143 -4.19 -10.61 -6.91
CA PHE A 143 -2.74 -10.43 -6.83
C PHE A 143 -2.28 -10.45 -5.36
N LEU A 144 -2.84 -9.63 -4.47
CA LEU A 144 -2.45 -9.61 -3.06
C LEU A 144 -2.69 -10.96 -2.37
N LYS A 145 -3.82 -11.63 -2.65
CA LYS A 145 -4.10 -12.98 -2.15
C LYS A 145 -3.03 -13.98 -2.56
N SER A 146 -2.57 -13.91 -3.81
CA SER A 146 -1.53 -14.82 -4.30
C SER A 146 -0.22 -14.73 -3.51
N LYS A 147 0.05 -13.59 -2.86
CA LYS A 147 1.27 -13.35 -2.07
C LYS A 147 1.25 -13.97 -0.67
N PHE A 148 0.09 -14.39 -0.17
CA PHE A 148 0.00 -15.10 1.12
C PHE A 148 0.46 -16.57 1.05
N GLY A 149 0.76 -17.10 -0.14
CA GLY A 149 1.32 -18.43 -0.35
C GLY A 149 0.36 -19.60 -0.04
N TYR A 150 0.72 -20.81 -0.49
CA TYR A 150 -0.02 -22.06 -0.25
C TYR A 150 0.12 -22.61 1.19
N HIS A 151 0.28 -21.76 2.20
CA HIS A 151 0.11 -22.24 3.57
C HIS A 151 -1.38 -22.32 3.84
N GLU A 152 -1.91 -23.52 4.04
CA GLU A 152 -3.34 -23.77 4.23
C GLU A 152 -3.95 -22.93 5.37
N GLN A 153 -3.15 -22.64 6.40
CA GLN A 153 -3.50 -21.77 7.52
C GLN A 153 -3.53 -20.29 7.11
N LEU A 154 -2.62 -19.85 6.23
CA LEU A 154 -2.54 -18.49 5.69
C LEU A 154 -3.63 -18.21 4.64
N ASN A 155 -4.05 -19.23 3.88
CA ASN A 155 -5.21 -19.14 3.00
C ASN A 155 -6.50 -18.99 3.79
N LYS A 156 -6.65 -19.71 4.91
CA LYS A 156 -7.80 -19.54 5.81
C LYS A 156 -7.81 -18.16 6.44
N GLU A 157 -6.68 -17.65 6.91
CA GLU A 157 -6.59 -16.29 7.49
C GLU A 157 -6.85 -15.19 6.44
N SER A 158 -6.20 -15.24 5.28
CA SER A 158 -6.43 -14.24 4.22
C SER A 158 -7.86 -14.28 3.70
N GLU A 159 -8.48 -15.46 3.59
CA GLU A 159 -9.89 -15.59 3.21
C GLU A 159 -10.83 -15.06 4.30
N LEU A 160 -10.55 -15.34 5.57
CA LEU A 160 -11.32 -14.79 6.69
C LEU A 160 -11.19 -13.27 6.75
N LEU A 161 -9.98 -12.74 6.58
CA LEU A 161 -9.70 -11.30 6.49
C LEU A 161 -10.43 -10.66 5.30
N CYS A 162 -10.42 -11.30 4.13
CA CYS A 162 -11.20 -10.87 2.97
C CYS A 162 -12.70 -10.79 3.29
N ARG A 163 -13.26 -11.80 3.99
CA ARG A 163 -14.68 -11.86 4.35
C ARG A 163 -15.03 -10.78 5.38
N VAL A 164 -14.24 -10.68 6.44
CA VAL A 164 -14.34 -9.70 7.53
C VAL A 164 -14.30 -8.28 6.97
N ILE A 165 -13.33 -7.98 6.10
CA ILE A 165 -13.21 -6.65 5.52
C ILE A 165 -14.32 -6.36 4.50
N ARG A 166 -14.69 -7.31 3.64
CA ARG A 166 -15.80 -7.14 2.68
C ARG A 166 -17.14 -6.92 3.39
N ASN A 167 -17.37 -7.57 4.52
CA ASN A 167 -18.58 -7.39 5.32
C ASN A 167 -18.61 -6.01 6.02
N ASN A 168 -17.46 -5.52 6.48
CA ASN A 168 -17.31 -4.18 7.04
C ASN A 168 -17.46 -3.06 6.00
N ILE A 169 -16.89 -3.22 4.79
CA ILE A 169 -16.98 -2.19 3.73
C ILE A 169 -18.42 -2.05 3.22
N ASN A 170 -19.19 -3.13 3.24
CA ASN A 170 -20.59 -3.13 2.81
C ASN A 170 -21.58 -2.75 3.92
N ASP A 171 -21.12 -2.28 5.09
CA ASP A 171 -21.93 -1.95 6.27
C ASP A 171 -22.92 -3.06 6.68
N LYS A 172 -22.58 -4.33 6.39
CA LYS A 172 -23.52 -5.45 6.47
C LYS A 172 -23.34 -6.39 7.66
N ALA A 173 -22.30 -6.28 8.49
CA ALA A 173 -22.20 -7.13 9.68
C ALA A 173 -21.27 -6.62 10.81
N LYS A 174 -21.73 -6.80 12.05
CA LYS A 174 -20.87 -6.99 13.26
C LYS A 174 -20.06 -8.28 13.06
N ILE A 175 -18.76 -8.27 13.33
CA ILE A 175 -17.95 -9.49 13.30
C ILE A 175 -17.81 -10.03 14.72
N PRO A 176 -18.17 -11.31 14.96
CA PRO A 176 -17.98 -11.94 16.27
C PRO A 176 -16.50 -12.04 16.65
N ILE A 177 -16.15 -11.74 17.90
CA ILE A 177 -14.78 -11.88 18.43
C ILE A 177 -14.26 -13.33 18.26
N GLU A 178 -15.15 -14.32 18.27
CA GLU A 178 -14.80 -15.73 18.04
C GLU A 178 -14.29 -16.01 16.62
N GLU A 179 -14.69 -15.22 15.63
CA GLU A 179 -14.09 -15.29 14.29
C GLU A 179 -12.71 -14.63 14.25
N LEU A 180 -12.53 -13.55 15.02
CA LEU A 180 -11.23 -12.87 15.16
C LEU A 180 -10.22 -13.71 15.95
N ASN A 181 -10.67 -14.56 16.88
CA ASN A 181 -9.80 -15.47 17.64
C ASN A 181 -9.30 -16.67 16.82
N LYS A 182 -9.80 -16.86 15.58
CA LYS A 182 -9.31 -17.93 14.67
C LYS A 182 -8.01 -17.56 13.95
N PHE A 183 -7.58 -16.31 14.04
CA PHE A 183 -6.32 -15.86 13.48
C PHE A 183 -5.15 -16.17 14.44
N ALA A 184 -3.96 -16.44 13.91
CA ALA A 184 -2.75 -16.67 14.70
C ALA A 184 -2.31 -15.41 15.49
N HIS A 185 -2.68 -14.22 15.00
CA HIS A 185 -2.39 -12.93 15.62
C HIS A 185 -3.64 -12.04 15.68
N PRO A 186 -4.63 -12.39 16.53
CA PRO A 186 -5.92 -11.69 16.60
C PRO A 186 -5.75 -10.21 16.98
N ASP A 187 -4.80 -9.89 17.86
CA ASP A 187 -4.54 -8.52 18.32
C ASP A 187 -4.03 -7.58 17.20
N SER A 188 -3.27 -8.14 16.25
CA SER A 188 -2.81 -7.39 15.07
C SER A 188 -3.95 -7.06 14.11
N ILE A 189 -5.04 -7.83 14.16
CA ILE A 189 -6.25 -7.60 13.36
C ILE A 189 -7.22 -6.69 14.11
N ILE A 190 -7.36 -6.86 15.42
CA ILE A 190 -8.16 -5.97 16.28
C ILE A 190 -7.64 -4.53 16.21
N SER A 191 -6.31 -4.32 16.23
CA SER A 191 -5.71 -2.97 16.06
C SER A 191 -5.99 -2.32 14.69
N ILE A 192 -6.27 -3.11 13.65
CA ILE A 192 -6.74 -2.61 12.34
C ILE A 192 -8.15 -2.06 12.45
N PHE A 193 -9.00 -2.72 13.23
CA PHE A 193 -10.37 -2.28 13.48
C PHE A 193 -10.42 -1.13 14.48
N ASP A 194 -9.48 -1.05 15.42
CA ASP A 194 -9.42 0.02 16.42
C ASP A 194 -8.94 1.37 15.87
N GLU A 195 -8.21 1.41 14.75
CA GLU A 195 -7.96 2.70 14.05
C GLU A 195 -9.25 3.32 13.48
N LYS A 196 -10.36 2.57 13.39
CA LYS A 196 -11.71 3.12 13.17
C LYS A 196 -12.47 3.43 14.47
N THR A 197 -12.08 2.92 15.63
CA THR A 197 -12.85 3.03 16.89
C THR A 197 -12.65 4.34 17.64
N HIS A 198 -11.95 5.34 17.09
CA HIS A 198 -12.21 6.73 17.49
C HIS A 198 -13.52 7.30 16.89
N SER A 199 -14.30 6.51 16.14
CA SER A 199 -15.59 6.97 15.62
C SER A 199 -16.76 5.98 15.61
N ARG A 200 -16.65 4.73 16.08
CA ARG A 200 -17.82 3.84 16.34
C ARG A 200 -17.41 2.52 17.01
N ASN A 201 -17.88 2.27 18.23
CA ASN A 201 -17.74 1.00 18.95
C ASN A 201 -18.46 -0.14 18.22
N PHE A 202 -17.75 -1.21 17.82
CA PHE A 202 -18.34 -2.39 17.17
C PHE A 202 -17.59 -3.69 17.53
N LEU A 203 -17.59 -4.06 18.81
CA LEU A 203 -17.20 -5.40 19.29
C LEU A 203 -18.18 -5.81 20.39
N GLU A 204 -18.84 -6.97 20.25
CA GLU A 204 -19.61 -7.59 21.34
C GLU A 204 -18.82 -8.78 21.88
N ARG A 205 -18.59 -8.80 23.20
CA ARG A 205 -18.29 -10.05 23.91
C ARG A 205 -19.52 -10.93 23.78
N SER A 206 -19.34 -12.16 23.35
CA SER A 206 -20.41 -13.15 23.37
C SER A 206 -20.77 -13.43 24.82
N ASP A 207 -21.81 -12.74 25.30
CA ASP A 207 -22.50 -13.15 26.51
C ASP A 207 -23.39 -14.34 26.15
N GLY A 208 -23.03 -15.52 26.67
CA GLY A 208 -23.99 -16.59 26.85
C GLY A 208 -23.39 -17.98 26.96
N ILE A 209 -23.86 -18.70 28.00
CA ILE A 209 -23.83 -20.14 28.32
C ILE A 209 -23.07 -20.35 29.65
N ASP A 210 -23.68 -20.68 30.80
CA ASP A 210 -24.99 -21.31 31.06
C ASP A 210 -25.47 -21.09 32.52
N ASN A 211 -26.81 -21.12 32.66
CA ASN A 211 -27.70 -21.32 33.83
C ASN A 211 -27.75 -20.28 34.97
#